data_AF-A0A6M3JLU6-F1
#
_entry.id   AF-A0A6M3JLU6-F1
#
_cell.length_a   1.000
_cell.length_b   1.000
_cell.length_c   1.000
_cell.angle_alpha   90.00
_cell.angle_beta   90.00
_cell.angle_gamma   90.00
#
_symmetry.space_group_name_H-M   'P 1'
#
loop_
_entity.id
_entity.type
_entity.pdbx_description
1 polymer ?
#
loop_
_entity_poly.entity_id
_entity_poly.type
_entity_poly.pdbx_seq_one_letter_code
_entity_poly.pdbx_strand_id
1 'polypeptide(L)'
;MAKITLKKVFKEVYTKKRGSARSEFTGHSTDYFIDGVPVQKKGWDTRIQSIIDEETFKLLTSPTYFNSLHWQKRREILLSMCGDVSDEEVIESDGQLADLPGILGWKSPEEAASDAAKYLTKSVDTGEMSPGVAAAFVRNKFLNAPRTIDDHRKIVAARKKAINDRLKEIPARIDELNKSIAEASTHYPLIINAEIKRLADLIQAAGDDAGLSTLRKEKAEAGALLSEAIAKHAKLKREVEFAHDTKLKAIENYIALNVRDRQTSESNIVRLDGIIRRDVAELDRLRAEYGRIAGEKFDGENVCPTCGQDLPEDQIQAATDRHNQEKARRLTQINETGKELRATCDLNQAEKADLEARVEKLAAEAKTLGADLQKAESAKTVALGKLTDTARDEVAKIQAEIAAILARMDDYTETDTTGLEAEKLAQETKLAEIEAARKTRIRIIELSDEEKNLAGEYEELERQTFLMERFIVAKVGLLESKINSRFELARFKMFEVQINGGISECCTTLFNGVPWGSGLNTGAEINVGLDIVKTLSEHYGVKAPIFIDHAESVTEIYDPGTQTIKLHVDEACKQLEVVND
;
A
#
# COMPACT_ATOMS: atom_id res chain seq x y z
N MET A 1 -20.70 9.68 45.38
CA MET A 1 -20.58 8.21 45.19
C MET A 1 -21.38 7.50 46.26
N ALA A 2 -22.19 6.49 45.91
CA ALA A 2 -22.93 5.71 46.90
C ALA A 2 -21.95 4.84 47.72
N LYS A 3 -22.02 4.95 49.04
CA LYS A 3 -21.21 4.14 49.96
C LYS A 3 -21.72 2.70 49.94
N ILE A 4 -20.83 1.74 49.71
CA ILE A 4 -21.12 0.31 49.78
C ILE A 4 -20.47 -0.29 51.03
N THR A 5 -21.15 -1.23 51.69
CA THR A 5 -20.60 -1.99 52.81
C THR A 5 -20.37 -3.44 52.39
N LEU A 6 -19.11 -3.87 52.44
CA LEU A 6 -18.68 -5.23 52.10
C LEU A 6 -18.24 -5.97 53.36
N LYS A 7 -18.79 -7.16 53.61
CA LYS A 7 -18.38 -8.00 54.75
C LYS A 7 -18.17 -9.45 54.32
N LYS A 8 -16.98 -9.98 54.61
CA LYS A 8 -16.60 -11.37 54.42
C LYS A 8 -16.28 -11.98 55.79
N VAL A 9 -16.94 -13.08 56.15
CA VAL A 9 -16.76 -13.74 57.45
C VAL A 9 -16.23 -15.15 57.21
N PHE A 10 -14.98 -15.40 57.59
CA PHE A 10 -14.42 -16.74 57.64
C PHE A 10 -14.68 -17.34 59.02
N LYS A 11 -15.29 -18.52 59.08
CA LYS A 11 -15.64 -19.18 60.34
C LYS A 11 -15.43 -20.68 60.29
N GLU A 12 -15.10 -21.24 61.45
CA GLU A 12 -15.05 -22.69 61.65
C GLU A 12 -16.46 -23.28 61.66
N VAL A 13 -16.61 -24.45 61.03
CA VAL A 13 -17.88 -25.17 60.95
C VAL A 13 -17.77 -26.41 61.82
N TYR A 14 -18.60 -26.45 62.86
CA TYR A 14 -18.76 -27.61 63.71
C TYR A 14 -20.08 -28.29 63.39
N THR A 15 -20.06 -29.56 62.97
CA THR A 15 -21.29 -30.33 62.73
C THR A 15 -21.43 -31.45 63.74
N LYS A 16 -22.69 -31.73 64.10
CA LYS A 16 -23.05 -32.78 65.04
C LYS A 16 -23.51 -34.01 64.26
N LYS A 17 -22.68 -35.06 64.20
CA LYS A 17 -23.07 -36.34 63.58
C LYS A 17 -24.23 -36.97 64.35
N ARG A 18 -25.17 -37.59 63.63
CA ARG A 18 -26.38 -38.21 64.21
C ARG A 18 -25.96 -39.27 65.25
N GLY A 19 -26.30 -39.03 66.52
CA GLY A 19 -25.93 -39.90 67.65
C GLY A 19 -24.74 -39.45 68.50
N SER A 20 -23.99 -38.41 68.08
CA SER A 20 -22.88 -37.86 68.90
C SER A 20 -23.36 -36.78 69.88
N ALA A 21 -22.78 -36.75 71.09
CA ALA A 21 -23.06 -35.73 72.10
C ALA A 21 -22.31 -34.41 71.83
N ARG A 22 -21.19 -34.45 71.10
CA ARG A 22 -20.30 -33.30 70.84
C ARG A 22 -20.27 -32.96 69.35
N SER A 23 -20.23 -31.67 69.04
CA SER A 23 -19.98 -31.20 67.69
C SER A 23 -18.50 -31.37 67.35
N GLU A 24 -18.20 -31.89 66.17
CA GLU A 24 -16.84 -32.07 65.69
C GLU A 24 -16.51 -30.96 64.68
N PHE A 25 -15.26 -30.49 64.67
CA PHE A 25 -14.78 -29.60 63.64
C PHE A 25 -14.85 -30.33 62.28
N THR A 26 -15.51 -29.70 61.31
CA THR A 26 -15.77 -30.30 60.00
C THR A 26 -15.29 -29.45 58.82
N GLY A 27 -14.52 -28.40 59.12
CA GLY A 27 -13.90 -27.53 58.13
C GLY A 27 -14.23 -26.06 58.36
N HIS A 28 -14.05 -25.25 57.32
CA HIS A 28 -14.30 -23.82 57.35
C HIS A 28 -15.38 -23.43 56.34
N SER A 29 -16.10 -22.36 56.61
CA SER A 29 -17.03 -21.73 55.67
C SER A 29 -16.76 -20.23 55.58
N THR A 30 -17.15 -19.63 54.46
CA THR A 30 -17.09 -18.18 54.25
C THR A 30 -18.47 -17.67 53.91
N ASP A 31 -18.97 -16.72 54.71
CA ASP A 31 -20.21 -16.01 54.44
C ASP A 31 -19.88 -14.63 53.83
N TYR A 32 -20.69 -14.19 52.88
CA TYR A 32 -20.52 -12.93 52.15
C TYR A 32 -21.76 -12.05 52.33
N PHE A 33 -21.58 -10.76 52.59
CA PHE A 33 -22.68 -9.81 52.76
C PHE A 33 -22.41 -8.50 52.01
N ILE A 34 -23.38 -8.05 51.21
CA ILE A 34 -23.36 -6.74 50.54
C ILE A 34 -24.45 -5.88 51.17
N ASP A 35 -24.08 -4.73 51.72
CA ASP A 35 -24.99 -3.81 52.43
C ASP A 35 -25.80 -4.51 53.52
N GLY A 36 -25.18 -5.47 54.20
CA GLY A 36 -25.78 -6.29 55.25
C GLY A 36 -26.61 -7.48 54.77
N VAL A 37 -26.85 -7.62 53.46
CA VAL A 37 -27.62 -8.72 52.88
C VAL A 37 -26.71 -9.91 52.54
N PRO A 38 -26.99 -11.14 53.02
CA PRO A 38 -26.19 -12.31 52.69
C PRO A 38 -26.32 -12.66 51.21
N VAL A 39 -25.20 -12.91 50.55
CA VAL A 39 -25.13 -13.27 49.14
C VAL A 39 -24.31 -14.54 48.93
N GLN A 40 -24.61 -15.28 47.86
CA GLN A 40 -23.74 -16.38 47.42
C GLN A 40 -22.42 -15.84 46.89
N LYS A 41 -21.36 -16.65 46.97
CA LYS A 41 -20.02 -16.32 46.44
C LYS A 41 -20.07 -15.76 45.01
N LYS A 42 -20.87 -16.33 44.11
CA LYS A 42 -21.01 -15.84 42.74
C LYS A 42 -21.55 -14.40 42.67
N GLY A 43 -22.53 -14.07 43.51
CA GLY A 43 -23.08 -12.71 43.60
C GLY A 43 -22.09 -11.72 44.21
N TRP A 44 -21.32 -12.15 45.20
CA TRP A 44 -20.20 -11.38 45.74
C TRP A 44 -19.14 -11.10 44.68
N ASP A 45 -18.62 -12.13 44.02
CA ASP A 45 -17.58 -12.01 42.99
C ASP A 45 -18.04 -11.08 41.85
N THR A 46 -19.30 -11.21 41.40
CA THR A 46 -19.90 -10.33 40.38
C THR A 46 -19.93 -8.87 40.85
N ARG A 47 -20.26 -8.63 42.13
CA ARG A 47 -20.28 -7.27 42.67
C ARG A 47 -18.87 -6.70 42.79
N ILE A 48 -17.90 -7.47 43.27
CA ILE A 48 -16.50 -7.02 43.36
C ILE A 48 -15.97 -6.68 41.96
N GLN A 49 -16.19 -7.56 40.98
CA GLN A 49 -15.78 -7.34 39.59
C GLN A 49 -16.41 -6.07 38.98
N SER A 50 -17.62 -5.68 39.41
CA SER A 50 -18.27 -4.43 38.98
C SER A 50 -17.66 -3.17 39.60
N ILE A 51 -16.87 -3.31 40.67
CA ILE A 51 -16.19 -2.20 41.34
C ILE A 51 -14.78 -2.03 40.76
N ILE A 52 -14.03 -3.13 40.69
CA ILE A 52 -12.68 -3.18 40.14
C ILE A 52 -12.35 -4.64 39.79
N ASP A 53 -11.64 -4.87 38.70
CA ASP A 53 -11.15 -6.21 38.38
C ASP A 53 -10.00 -6.60 39.32
N GLU A 54 -9.87 -7.89 39.60
CA GLU A 54 -8.90 -8.40 40.58
C GLU A 54 -7.44 -8.08 40.20
N GLU A 55 -7.11 -8.05 38.91
CA GLU A 55 -5.76 -7.80 38.42
C GLU A 55 -5.37 -6.33 38.62
N THR A 56 -6.24 -5.39 38.23
CA THR A 56 -6.09 -3.96 38.53
C THR A 56 -6.03 -3.73 40.02
N PHE A 57 -6.87 -4.39 40.83
CA PHE A 57 -6.81 -4.24 42.28
C PHE A 57 -5.44 -4.66 42.85
N LYS A 58 -4.86 -5.77 42.39
CA LYS A 58 -3.51 -6.20 42.81
C LYS A 58 -2.43 -5.21 42.35
N LEU A 59 -2.53 -4.70 41.11
CA LEU A 59 -1.65 -3.66 40.57
C LEU A 59 -1.67 -2.37 41.40
N LEU A 60 -2.82 -2.03 41.99
CA LEU A 60 -2.99 -0.78 42.72
C LEU A 60 -2.79 -0.89 44.24
N THR A 61 -2.67 -2.10 44.79
CA THR A 61 -2.58 -2.33 46.25
C THR A 61 -1.25 -2.88 46.72
N SER A 62 -0.36 -3.28 45.81
CA SER A 62 0.92 -3.90 46.16
C SER A 62 2.07 -3.31 45.33
N PRO A 63 3.12 -2.76 45.97
CA PRO A 63 4.27 -2.19 45.26
C PRO A 63 5.10 -3.23 44.51
N THR A 64 5.02 -4.51 44.88
CA THR A 64 5.80 -5.59 44.25
C THR A 64 5.06 -6.31 43.12
N TYR A 65 3.73 -6.15 43.04
CA TYR A 65 2.92 -6.96 42.13
C TYR A 65 3.24 -6.71 40.65
N PHE A 66 3.35 -5.44 40.23
CA PHE A 66 3.66 -5.11 38.82
C PHE A 66 4.94 -5.83 38.36
N ASN A 67 6.01 -5.76 39.15
CA ASN A 67 7.30 -6.36 38.80
C ASN A 67 7.33 -7.89 38.92
N SER A 68 6.35 -8.50 39.60
CA SER A 68 6.15 -9.96 39.63
C SER A 68 5.51 -10.51 38.34
N LEU A 69 4.91 -9.64 37.52
CA LEU A 69 4.27 -10.04 36.26
C LEU A 69 5.30 -10.38 35.19
N HIS A 70 4.94 -11.30 34.29
CA HIS A 70 5.72 -11.59 33.11
C HIS A 70 5.95 -10.31 32.29
N TRP A 71 7.15 -10.14 31.71
CA TRP A 71 7.56 -8.90 31.05
C TRP A 71 6.61 -8.47 29.92
N GLN A 72 5.98 -9.42 29.23
CA GLN A 72 4.99 -9.13 28.19
C GLN A 72 3.74 -8.46 28.77
N LYS A 73 3.29 -8.88 29.96
CA LYS A 73 2.13 -8.28 30.62
C LYS A 73 2.45 -6.89 31.16
N ARG A 74 3.65 -6.71 31.72
CA ARG A 74 4.17 -5.39 32.11
C ARG A 74 4.20 -4.42 30.92
N ARG A 75 4.72 -4.89 29.78
CA ARG A 75 4.76 -4.13 28.53
C ARG A 75 3.37 -3.71 28.05
N GLU A 76 2.41 -4.64 28.03
CA GLU A 76 1.02 -4.36 27.65
C GLU A 76 0.40 -3.25 28.50
N ILE A 77 0.58 -3.32 29.82
CA ILE A 77 0.07 -2.32 30.78
C ILE A 77 0.72 -0.95 30.53
N LEU A 78 2.03 -0.88 30.31
CA LEU A 78 2.71 0.40 30.07
C LEU A 78 2.31 1.04 28.74
N LEU A 79 2.11 0.21 27.71
CA LEU A 79 1.68 0.67 26.38
C LEU A 79 0.24 1.21 26.41
N SER A 80 -0.67 0.55 27.14
CA SER A 80 -2.06 1.02 27.24
C SER A 80 -2.18 2.41 27.88
N MET A 81 -1.21 2.81 28.72
CA MET A 81 -1.18 4.13 29.36
C MET A 81 -0.76 5.27 28.43
N CYS A 82 0.15 5.00 27.48
CA CYS A 82 0.81 6.03 26.69
C CYS A 82 0.31 6.14 25.26
N GLY A 83 -0.42 5.12 24.78
CA GLY A 83 -0.84 5.01 23.38
C GLY A 83 0.36 4.89 22.42
N ASP A 84 0.06 4.87 21.13
CA ASP A 84 1.10 4.81 20.10
C ASP A 84 1.79 6.18 19.87
N VAL A 85 2.93 6.12 19.20
CA VAL A 85 3.65 7.29 18.66
C VAL A 85 3.32 7.37 17.16
N SER A 86 2.89 8.55 16.71
CA SER A 86 2.59 8.79 15.28
C SER A 86 3.87 8.77 14.45
N ASP A 87 3.78 8.36 13.19
CA ASP A 87 4.97 8.27 12.34
C ASP A 87 5.56 9.68 12.08
N GLU A 88 4.72 10.72 12.09
CA GLU A 88 5.11 12.13 12.01
C GLU A 88 5.97 12.57 13.21
N GLU A 89 5.55 12.24 14.44
CA GLU A 89 6.32 12.52 15.66
C GLU A 89 7.72 11.87 15.61
N VAL A 90 7.81 10.66 15.04
CA VAL A 90 9.08 9.95 14.86
C VAL A 90 9.99 10.70 13.90
N ILE A 91 9.46 11.12 12.75
CA ILE A 91 10.24 11.82 11.72
C ILE A 91 10.73 13.17 12.25
N GLU A 92 9.89 13.92 12.95
CA GLU A 92 10.26 15.23 13.52
C GLU A 92 11.34 15.11 14.61
N SER A 93 11.39 13.98 15.31
CA SER A 93 12.39 13.75 16.37
C SER A 93 13.82 13.57 15.85
N ASP A 94 14.00 13.22 14.57
CA ASP A 94 15.30 12.89 14.00
C ASP A 94 15.47 13.41 12.57
N GLY A 95 16.25 14.49 12.44
CA GLY A 95 16.42 15.21 11.18
C GLY A 95 16.96 14.42 9.99
N GLN A 96 17.64 13.27 10.17
CA GLN A 96 18.02 12.46 9.00
C GLN A 96 16.86 11.62 8.44
N LEU A 97 15.72 11.54 9.15
CA LEU A 97 14.50 10.90 8.64
C LEU A 97 13.68 11.82 7.72
N ALA A 98 14.10 13.06 7.49
CA ALA A 98 13.38 14.04 6.68
C ALA A 98 13.06 13.57 5.26
N ASP A 99 13.94 12.74 4.67
CA ASP A 99 13.76 12.21 3.31
C ASP A 99 12.88 10.95 3.26
N LEU A 100 12.66 10.29 4.39
CA LEU A 100 11.95 9.01 4.48
C LEU A 100 10.49 9.10 4.01
N PRO A 101 9.72 10.17 4.32
CA PRO A 101 8.37 10.34 3.78
C PRO A 101 8.32 10.31 2.25
N GLY A 102 9.24 11.04 1.59
CA GLY A 102 9.34 11.07 0.14
C GLY A 102 9.68 9.69 -0.46
N ILE A 103 10.53 8.92 0.22
CA ILE A 103 10.92 7.55 -0.16
C ILE A 103 9.73 6.58 -0.07
N LEU A 104 8.92 6.69 0.98
CA LEU A 104 7.77 5.82 1.24
C LEU A 104 6.50 6.26 0.50
N GLY A 105 6.53 7.43 -0.13
CA GLY A 105 5.36 8.08 -0.72
C GLY A 105 4.39 8.62 0.32
N TRP A 106 4.84 8.84 1.56
CA TRP A 106 4.12 9.55 2.60
C TRP A 106 4.17 11.04 2.25
N LYS A 107 3.18 11.50 1.48
CA LYS A 107 3.01 12.93 1.27
C LYS A 107 2.37 13.54 2.50
N SER A 108 2.82 14.72 2.90
CA SER A 108 2.05 15.48 3.90
C SER A 108 0.65 15.77 3.34
N PRO A 109 -0.39 15.88 4.19
CA PRO A 109 -1.73 16.27 3.73
C PRO A 109 -1.72 17.56 2.90
N GLU A 110 -0.82 18.49 3.21
CA GLU A 110 -0.65 19.77 2.52
C GLU A 110 0.03 19.61 1.15
N GLU A 111 1.03 18.74 1.03
CA GLU A 111 1.71 18.44 -0.25
C GLU A 111 0.81 17.63 -1.19
N ALA A 112 0.09 16.64 -0.64
CA ALA A 112 -0.91 15.88 -1.38
C ALA A 112 -2.03 16.82 -1.87
N ALA A 113 -2.46 17.78 -1.04
CA ALA A 113 -3.44 18.80 -1.40
C ALA A 113 -2.89 19.82 -2.42
N SER A 114 -1.63 20.21 -2.33
CA SER A 114 -0.96 21.15 -3.25
C SER A 114 -0.76 20.53 -4.64
N ASP A 115 -0.30 19.29 -4.72
CA ASP A 115 -0.17 18.55 -5.98
C ASP A 115 -1.54 18.22 -6.58
N ALA A 116 -2.51 17.85 -5.74
CA ALA A 116 -3.90 17.73 -6.13
C ALA A 116 -4.42 19.05 -6.71
N ALA A 117 -4.18 20.17 -6.05
CA ALA A 117 -4.63 21.50 -6.46
C ALA A 117 -3.98 21.94 -7.78
N LYS A 118 -2.67 21.74 -7.97
CA LYS A 118 -1.95 22.02 -9.23
C LYS A 118 -2.45 21.17 -10.39
N TYR A 119 -2.77 19.90 -10.12
CA TYR A 119 -3.33 18.99 -11.12
C TYR A 119 -4.79 19.30 -11.44
N LEU A 120 -5.59 19.69 -10.42
CA LEU A 120 -6.95 20.19 -10.57
C LEU A 120 -6.99 21.47 -11.41
N THR A 121 -6.10 22.44 -11.16
CA THR A 121 -6.01 23.65 -12.00
C THR A 121 -5.66 23.30 -13.44
N LYS A 122 -4.65 22.44 -13.65
CA LYS A 122 -4.22 22.04 -15.00
C LYS A 122 -5.27 21.24 -15.78
N SER A 123 -6.10 20.43 -15.11
CA SER A 123 -7.13 19.58 -15.75
C SER A 123 -8.48 20.29 -15.93
N VAL A 124 -8.78 21.29 -15.10
CA VAL A 124 -9.95 22.16 -15.27
C VAL A 124 -9.71 23.18 -16.39
N ASP A 125 -8.49 23.70 -16.54
CA ASP A 125 -8.14 24.64 -17.61
C ASP A 125 -8.04 23.98 -19.00
N THR A 126 -7.77 22.67 -19.08
CA THR A 126 -7.73 21.91 -20.36
C THR A 126 -9.06 21.26 -20.75
N GLY A 127 -10.08 21.31 -19.88
CA GLY A 127 -11.42 20.74 -20.15
C GLY A 127 -11.47 19.21 -20.21
N GLU A 128 -10.44 18.51 -19.70
CA GLU A 128 -10.28 17.05 -19.89
C GLU A 128 -11.12 16.19 -18.91
N MET A 129 -11.62 16.74 -17.79
CA MET A 129 -12.36 15.99 -16.77
C MET A 129 -13.37 16.83 -15.97
N SER A 130 -14.45 16.21 -15.48
CA SER A 130 -15.38 16.84 -14.54
C SER A 130 -14.81 16.90 -13.11
N PRO A 131 -15.21 17.89 -12.28
CA PRO A 131 -14.66 18.07 -10.93
C PRO A 131 -14.75 16.84 -10.02
N GLY A 132 -15.84 16.06 -10.14
CA GLY A 132 -16.03 14.83 -9.36
C GLY A 132 -15.11 13.69 -9.78
N VAL A 133 -14.79 13.58 -11.08
CA VAL A 133 -13.89 12.55 -11.61
C VAL A 133 -12.43 12.91 -11.32
N ALA A 134 -12.07 14.19 -11.43
CA ALA A 134 -10.77 14.68 -10.99
C ALA A 134 -10.53 14.40 -9.49
N ALA A 135 -11.53 14.64 -8.63
CA ALA A 135 -11.45 14.35 -7.19
C ALA A 135 -11.36 12.85 -6.85
N ALA A 136 -11.96 11.97 -7.66
CA ALA A 136 -11.86 10.52 -7.50
C ALA A 136 -10.52 9.96 -8.01
N PHE A 137 -10.04 10.47 -9.15
CA PHE A 137 -8.75 10.09 -9.72
C PHE A 137 -7.57 10.59 -8.89
N VAL A 138 -7.65 11.80 -8.33
CA VAL A 138 -6.67 12.31 -7.37
C VAL A 138 -6.61 11.43 -6.12
N ARG A 139 -7.77 11.00 -5.61
CA ARG A 139 -7.84 9.99 -4.54
C ARG A 139 -7.12 8.70 -4.91
N ASN A 140 -7.37 8.16 -6.10
CA ASN A 140 -6.80 6.86 -6.48
C ASN A 140 -5.32 6.92 -6.91
N LYS A 141 -4.85 8.08 -7.41
CA LYS A 141 -3.48 8.27 -7.91
C LYS A 141 -2.51 8.81 -6.86
N PHE A 142 -3.00 9.65 -5.94
CA PHE A 142 -2.18 10.34 -4.93
C PHE A 142 -2.55 9.96 -3.48
N LEU A 143 -3.66 9.26 -3.25
CA LEU A 143 -4.04 8.71 -1.93
C LEU A 143 -4.10 7.17 -1.96
N ASN A 144 -3.30 6.51 -2.82
CA ASN A 144 -2.96 5.11 -2.57
C ASN A 144 -2.34 5.02 -1.18
N ALA A 145 -2.78 4.05 -0.37
CA ALA A 145 -2.36 3.93 1.01
C ALA A 145 -0.82 4.06 1.10
N PRO A 146 -0.29 4.97 1.94
CA PRO A 146 1.14 5.12 2.12
C PRO A 146 1.77 3.75 2.37
N ARG A 147 2.88 3.44 1.67
CA ARG A 147 3.54 2.14 1.85
C ARG A 147 3.98 2.02 3.30
N THR A 148 3.70 0.89 3.94
CA THR A 148 4.24 0.66 5.28
C THR A 148 5.76 0.48 5.21
N ILE A 149 6.46 0.75 6.31
CA ILE A 149 7.91 0.49 6.42
C ILE A 149 8.23 -0.98 6.08
N ASP A 150 7.37 -1.92 6.47
CA ASP A 150 7.59 -3.34 6.22
C ASP A 150 7.40 -3.71 4.73
N ASP A 151 6.41 -3.12 4.06
CA ASP A 151 6.20 -3.32 2.62
C ASP A 151 7.37 -2.76 1.82
N HIS A 152 7.83 -1.55 2.15
CA HIS A 152 8.96 -0.94 1.46
C HIS A 152 10.26 -1.71 1.70
N ARG A 153 10.47 -2.23 2.93
CA ARG A 153 11.61 -3.12 3.24
C ARG A 153 11.64 -4.34 2.34
N LYS A 154 10.50 -5.01 2.11
CA LYS A 154 10.40 -6.18 1.22
C LYS A 154 10.77 -5.83 -0.22
N ILE A 155 10.31 -4.68 -0.71
CA ILE A 155 10.61 -4.19 -2.06
C ILE A 155 12.12 -3.92 -2.20
N VAL A 156 12.70 -3.17 -1.26
CA VAL A 156 14.12 -2.83 -1.24
C VAL A 156 14.98 -4.09 -1.17
N ALA A 157 14.65 -5.05 -0.30
CA ALA A 157 15.37 -6.32 -0.18
C ALA A 157 15.34 -7.16 -1.47
N ALA A 158 14.17 -7.28 -2.11
CA ALA A 158 14.03 -7.99 -3.38
C ALA A 158 14.84 -7.32 -4.49
N ARG A 159 14.83 -5.97 -4.55
CA ARG A 159 15.55 -5.20 -5.55
C ARG A 159 17.06 -5.27 -5.35
N LYS A 160 17.56 -5.11 -4.12
CA LYS A 160 18.98 -5.28 -3.76
C LYS A 160 19.49 -6.66 -4.16
N LYS A 161 18.71 -7.71 -3.91
CA LYS A 161 19.07 -9.08 -4.33
C LYS A 161 19.23 -9.18 -5.84
N ALA A 162 18.25 -8.71 -6.61
CA ALA A 162 18.29 -8.75 -8.08
C ALA A 162 19.48 -7.96 -8.65
N ILE A 163 19.76 -6.77 -8.12
CA ILE A 163 20.89 -5.94 -8.54
C ILE A 163 22.21 -6.63 -8.20
N ASN A 164 22.35 -7.17 -6.99
CA ASN A 164 23.58 -7.86 -6.55
C ASN A 164 23.86 -9.11 -7.39
N ASP A 165 22.82 -9.88 -7.75
CA ASP A 165 22.95 -11.04 -8.63
C ASP A 165 23.44 -10.62 -10.02
N ARG A 166 22.92 -9.50 -10.55
CA ARG A 166 23.36 -8.93 -11.84
C ARG A 166 24.78 -8.37 -11.80
N LEU A 167 25.16 -7.67 -10.73
CA LEU A 167 26.51 -7.14 -10.53
C LEU A 167 27.58 -8.25 -10.45
N LYS A 168 27.22 -9.46 -10.01
CA LYS A 168 28.13 -10.63 -10.05
C LYS A 168 28.27 -11.25 -11.44
N GLU A 169 27.24 -11.15 -12.27
CA GLU A 169 27.21 -11.74 -13.62
C GLU A 169 27.99 -10.89 -14.64
N ILE A 170 27.85 -9.56 -14.57
CA ILE A 170 28.42 -8.62 -15.55
C ILE A 170 29.95 -8.80 -15.72
N PRO A 171 30.77 -8.86 -14.64
CA PRO A 171 32.22 -9.04 -14.78
C PRO A 171 32.59 -10.33 -15.51
N ALA A 172 31.92 -11.45 -15.20
CA ALA A 172 32.15 -12.72 -15.87
C ALA A 172 31.82 -12.64 -17.37
N ARG A 173 30.75 -11.91 -17.72
CA ARG A 173 30.36 -11.71 -19.13
C ARG A 173 31.33 -10.80 -19.87
N ILE A 174 31.81 -9.74 -19.23
CA ILE A 174 32.85 -8.86 -19.79
C ILE A 174 34.14 -9.65 -20.06
N ASP A 175 34.58 -10.50 -19.11
CA ASP A 175 35.76 -11.34 -19.27
C ASP A 175 35.63 -12.33 -20.44
N GLU A 176 34.45 -12.96 -20.60
CA GLU A 176 34.16 -13.85 -21.73
C GLU A 176 34.23 -13.10 -23.08
N LEU A 177 33.60 -11.93 -23.17
CA LEU A 177 33.62 -11.10 -24.37
C LEU A 177 35.03 -10.57 -24.68
N ASN A 178 35.82 -10.21 -23.66
CA ASN A 178 37.22 -9.81 -23.83
C ASN A 178 38.09 -10.94 -24.40
N LYS A 179 37.89 -12.19 -23.94
CA LYS A 179 38.58 -13.36 -24.51
C LYS A 179 38.26 -13.55 -25.99
N SER A 180 37.02 -13.28 -26.42
CA SER A 180 36.62 -13.38 -27.83
C SER A 180 37.24 -12.31 -28.76
N ILE A 181 37.70 -11.17 -28.21
CA ILE A 181 38.28 -10.06 -29.00
C ILE A 181 39.79 -10.24 -29.25
N ALA A 182 40.49 -10.98 -28.39
CA ALA A 182 41.96 -11.02 -28.34
C ALA A 182 42.65 -11.49 -29.64
N GLU A 183 41.92 -12.12 -30.55
CA GLU A 183 42.45 -12.70 -31.79
C GLU A 183 42.39 -11.73 -33.01
N ALA A 184 41.65 -10.62 -32.94
CA ALA A 184 41.35 -9.75 -34.10
C ALA A 184 42.29 -8.55 -34.32
N SER A 185 43.35 -8.37 -33.49
CA SER A 185 43.98 -7.06 -33.28
C SER A 185 45.24 -6.73 -34.09
N THR A 186 45.46 -7.31 -35.27
CA THR A 186 46.68 -7.07 -36.08
C THR A 186 46.44 -6.38 -37.43
N HIS A 187 45.20 -6.03 -37.77
CA HIS A 187 44.88 -5.48 -39.09
C HIS A 187 44.20 -4.10 -39.03
N TYR A 188 44.54 -3.22 -39.98
CA TYR A 188 43.98 -1.87 -40.09
C TYR A 188 42.86 -1.84 -41.14
N PRO A 189 41.61 -1.48 -40.78
CA PRO A 189 40.47 -1.46 -41.71
C PRO A 189 40.69 -0.63 -42.97
N LEU A 190 41.43 0.48 -42.86
CA LEU A 190 41.75 1.34 -44.01
C LEU A 190 42.62 0.62 -45.04
N ILE A 191 43.58 -0.21 -44.59
CA ILE A 191 44.47 -0.96 -45.47
C ILE A 191 43.71 -2.11 -46.13
N ILE A 192 42.89 -2.84 -45.37
CA ILE A 192 42.06 -3.93 -45.90
C ILE A 192 41.09 -3.40 -46.95
N ASN A 193 40.39 -2.29 -46.68
CA ASN A 193 39.47 -1.68 -47.64
C ASN A 193 40.19 -1.19 -48.91
N ALA A 194 41.41 -0.67 -48.79
CA ALA A 194 42.21 -0.28 -49.95
C ALA A 194 42.62 -1.49 -50.81
N GLU A 195 42.95 -2.62 -50.18
CA GLU A 195 43.32 -3.85 -50.90
C GLU A 195 42.11 -4.52 -51.56
N ILE A 196 40.96 -4.59 -50.88
CA ILE A 196 39.68 -5.04 -51.48
C ILE A 196 39.37 -4.22 -52.73
N LYS A 197 39.56 -2.90 -52.66
CA LYS A 197 39.35 -2.00 -53.80
C LYS A 197 40.34 -2.28 -54.94
N ARG A 198 41.64 -2.40 -54.63
CA ARG A 198 42.67 -2.73 -55.62
C ARG A 198 42.41 -4.07 -56.31
N LEU A 199 42.04 -5.11 -55.58
CA LEU A 199 41.71 -6.43 -56.12
C LEU A 199 40.46 -6.36 -57.00
N ALA A 200 39.46 -5.58 -56.60
CA ALA A 200 38.28 -5.32 -57.43
C ALA A 200 38.64 -4.61 -58.75
N ASP A 201 39.52 -3.60 -58.69
CA ASP A 201 39.99 -2.87 -59.88
C ASP A 201 40.81 -3.79 -60.83
N LEU A 202 41.59 -4.75 -60.29
CA LEU A 202 42.35 -5.73 -61.08
C LEU A 202 41.46 -6.79 -61.75
N ILE A 203 40.44 -7.29 -61.05
CA ILE A 203 39.41 -8.19 -61.62
C ILE A 203 38.69 -7.48 -62.77
N GLN A 204 38.41 -6.18 -62.60
CA GLN A 204 37.76 -5.37 -63.62
C GLN A 204 38.66 -5.20 -64.88
N ALA A 205 39.95 -4.90 -64.69
CA ALA A 205 40.93 -4.73 -65.77
C ALA A 205 41.23 -6.03 -66.54
N ALA A 206 41.14 -7.21 -65.90
CA ALA A 206 41.46 -8.52 -66.50
C ALA A 206 40.47 -8.99 -67.58
N GLY A 207 39.35 -8.29 -67.80
CA GLY A 207 38.43 -8.60 -68.89
C GLY A 207 38.09 -7.42 -69.80
N ASP A 208 38.97 -6.44 -69.96
CA ASP A 208 38.81 -5.42 -70.99
C ASP A 208 39.32 -5.93 -72.35
N ASP A 209 38.47 -6.67 -73.07
CA ASP A 209 38.42 -6.60 -74.53
C ASP A 209 37.46 -5.46 -74.92
N ALA A 210 37.77 -4.66 -75.96
CA ALA A 210 37.08 -3.40 -76.24
C ALA A 210 35.56 -3.55 -76.50
N GLY A 211 35.12 -4.72 -76.98
CA GLY A 211 33.70 -5.10 -77.12
C GLY A 211 33.04 -5.53 -75.81
N LEU A 212 33.78 -6.22 -74.94
CA LEU A 212 33.32 -6.59 -73.59
C LEU A 212 33.24 -5.36 -72.68
N SER A 213 34.14 -4.38 -72.84
CA SER A 213 34.12 -3.10 -72.12
C SER A 213 32.86 -2.28 -72.44
N THR A 214 32.41 -2.28 -73.70
CA THR A 214 31.16 -1.62 -74.10
C THR A 214 29.93 -2.33 -73.55
N LEU A 215 29.88 -3.67 -73.63
CA LEU A 215 28.81 -4.47 -73.02
C LEU A 215 28.76 -4.35 -71.49
N ARG A 216 29.93 -4.24 -70.83
CA ARG A 216 30.04 -3.98 -69.39
C ARG A 216 29.51 -2.60 -69.02
N LYS A 217 29.75 -1.58 -69.85
CA LYS A 217 29.19 -0.24 -69.66
C LYS A 217 27.67 -0.25 -69.83
N GLU A 218 27.14 -0.90 -70.87
CA GLU A 218 25.70 -1.09 -71.09
C GLU A 218 25.05 -1.83 -69.90
N LYS A 219 25.70 -2.89 -69.38
CA LYS A 219 25.24 -3.63 -68.19
C LYS A 219 25.27 -2.77 -66.92
N ALA A 220 26.31 -1.96 -66.73
CA ALA A 220 26.44 -1.08 -65.58
C ALA A 220 25.37 0.01 -65.59
N GLU A 221 25.09 0.59 -66.76
CA GLU A 221 24.02 1.58 -66.95
C GLU A 221 22.63 0.95 -66.71
N ALA A 222 22.34 -0.23 -67.26
CA ALA A 222 21.10 -0.96 -67.00
C ALA A 222 20.97 -1.38 -65.52
N GLY A 223 22.07 -1.76 -64.87
CA GLY A 223 22.13 -2.08 -63.44
C GLY A 223 21.90 -0.87 -62.53
N ALA A 224 22.39 0.32 -62.93
CA ALA A 224 22.11 1.57 -62.26
C ALA A 224 20.62 1.94 -62.37
N LEU A 225 20.02 1.81 -63.57
CA LEU A 225 18.59 2.02 -63.79
C LEU A 225 17.73 1.02 -62.99
N LEU A 226 18.13 -0.25 -62.90
CA LEU A 226 17.46 -1.24 -62.06
C LEU A 226 17.48 -0.83 -60.59
N SER A 227 18.65 -0.43 -60.09
CA SER A 227 18.84 0.00 -58.71
C SER A 227 18.02 1.25 -58.40
N GLU A 228 17.98 2.20 -59.32
CA GLU A 228 17.17 3.43 -59.22
C GLU A 228 15.67 3.11 -59.23
N ALA A 229 15.20 2.25 -60.13
CA ALA A 229 13.80 1.82 -60.20
C ALA A 229 13.37 1.11 -58.91
N ILE A 230 14.19 0.19 -58.37
CA ILE A 230 13.93 -0.49 -57.09
C ILE A 230 13.88 0.53 -55.94
N ALA A 231 14.85 1.46 -55.87
CA ALA A 231 14.88 2.48 -54.83
C ALA A 231 13.67 3.42 -54.90
N LYS A 232 13.26 3.83 -56.10
CA LYS A 232 12.07 4.64 -56.36
C LYS A 232 10.80 3.94 -55.92
N HIS A 233 10.60 2.67 -56.29
CA HIS A 233 9.43 1.88 -55.89
C HIS A 233 9.41 1.60 -54.39
N ALA A 234 10.58 1.35 -53.77
CA ALA A 234 10.68 1.22 -52.33
C ALA A 234 10.31 2.52 -51.60
N LYS A 235 10.71 3.68 -52.14
CA LYS A 235 10.34 4.99 -51.60
C LYS A 235 8.84 5.24 -51.73
N LEU A 236 8.27 5.08 -52.91
CA LEU A 236 6.83 5.26 -53.16
C LEU A 236 5.99 4.32 -52.30
N LYS A 237 6.43 3.07 -52.13
CA LYS A 237 5.77 2.11 -51.25
C LYS A 237 5.72 2.62 -49.81
N ARG A 238 6.85 3.09 -49.26
CA ARG A 238 6.91 3.66 -47.90
C ARG A 238 6.02 4.89 -47.75
N GLU A 239 5.97 5.76 -48.76
CA GLU A 239 5.11 6.96 -48.74
C GLU A 239 3.62 6.59 -48.71
N VAL A 240 3.20 5.62 -49.53
CA VAL A 240 1.82 5.10 -49.55
C VAL A 240 1.49 4.39 -48.24
N GLU A 241 2.38 3.53 -47.73
CA GLU A 241 2.21 2.85 -46.43
C GLU A 241 2.03 3.87 -45.31
N PHE A 242 2.92 4.86 -45.22
CA PHE A 242 2.85 5.91 -44.21
C PHE A 242 1.55 6.72 -44.29
N ALA A 243 1.12 7.11 -45.50
CA ALA A 243 -0.10 7.89 -45.68
C ALA A 243 -1.36 7.12 -45.27
N HIS A 244 -1.42 5.82 -45.59
CA HIS A 244 -2.55 4.97 -45.20
C HIS A 244 -2.51 4.58 -43.72
N ASP A 245 -1.34 4.25 -43.16
CA ASP A 245 -1.18 3.92 -41.73
C ASP A 245 -1.52 5.10 -40.83
N THR A 246 -1.19 6.32 -41.24
CA THR A 246 -1.58 7.54 -40.53
C THR A 246 -3.11 7.66 -40.45
N LYS A 247 -3.82 7.39 -41.55
CA LYS A 247 -5.28 7.41 -41.60
C LYS A 247 -5.91 6.30 -40.77
N LEU A 248 -5.37 5.08 -40.86
CA LEU A 248 -5.83 3.92 -40.08
C LEU A 248 -5.68 4.19 -38.58
N LYS A 249 -4.49 4.62 -38.14
CA LYS A 249 -4.23 4.97 -36.73
C LYS A 249 -5.17 6.07 -36.22
N ALA A 250 -5.50 7.06 -37.04
CA ALA A 250 -6.45 8.09 -36.65
C ALA A 250 -7.83 7.48 -36.37
N ILE A 251 -8.35 6.62 -37.25
CA ILE A 251 -9.64 5.95 -37.07
C ILE A 251 -9.61 5.02 -35.85
N GLU A 252 -8.56 4.22 -35.69
CA GLU A 252 -8.36 3.34 -34.53
C GLU A 252 -8.37 4.11 -33.21
N ASN A 253 -7.69 5.25 -33.16
CA ASN A 253 -7.68 6.12 -31.98
C ASN A 253 -9.09 6.64 -31.65
N TYR A 254 -9.86 7.07 -32.64
CA TYR A 254 -11.26 7.50 -32.42
C TYR A 254 -12.14 6.35 -31.91
N ILE A 255 -11.99 5.14 -32.46
CA ILE A 255 -12.69 3.94 -31.97
C ILE A 255 -12.32 3.68 -30.51
N ALA A 256 -11.04 3.69 -30.17
CA ALA A 256 -10.55 3.44 -28.82
C ALA A 256 -11.09 4.46 -27.81
N LEU A 257 -11.15 5.75 -28.18
CA LEU A 257 -11.74 6.80 -27.36
C LEU A 257 -13.24 6.56 -27.13
N ASN A 258 -14.00 6.29 -28.19
CA ASN A 258 -15.44 6.03 -28.09
C ASN A 258 -15.75 4.79 -27.25
N VAL A 259 -14.93 3.73 -27.35
CA VAL A 259 -15.07 2.52 -26.52
C VAL A 259 -14.85 2.85 -25.04
N ARG A 260 -13.82 3.64 -24.70
CA ARG A 260 -13.53 4.04 -23.32
C ARG A 260 -14.65 4.92 -22.74
N ASP A 261 -15.15 5.87 -23.53
CA ASP A 261 -16.26 6.73 -23.14
C ASP A 261 -17.55 5.94 -22.90
N ARG A 262 -17.80 4.94 -23.74
CA ARG A 262 -18.94 4.04 -23.61
C ARG A 262 -18.83 3.21 -22.32
N GLN A 263 -17.68 2.57 -22.08
CA GLN A 263 -17.43 1.79 -20.87
C GLN A 263 -17.60 2.61 -19.58
N THR A 264 -17.14 3.87 -19.61
CA THR A 264 -17.29 4.81 -18.49
C THR A 264 -18.77 5.13 -18.26
N SER A 265 -19.51 5.39 -19.34
CA SER A 265 -20.95 5.68 -19.27
C SER A 265 -21.75 4.47 -18.78
N GLU A 266 -21.46 3.27 -19.27
CA GLU A 266 -22.05 2.00 -18.83
C GLU A 266 -21.80 1.74 -17.33
N SER A 267 -20.56 1.98 -16.85
CA SER A 267 -20.22 1.84 -15.43
C SER A 267 -21.01 2.80 -14.54
N ASN A 268 -21.20 4.05 -15.01
CA ASN A 268 -22.01 5.04 -14.30
C ASN A 268 -23.49 4.66 -14.26
N ILE A 269 -24.03 4.11 -15.35
CA ILE A 269 -25.40 3.58 -15.39
C ILE A 269 -25.59 2.50 -14.33
N VAL A 270 -24.66 1.53 -14.23
CA VAL A 270 -24.74 0.46 -13.22
C VAL A 270 -24.74 1.03 -11.80
N ARG A 271 -23.90 2.05 -11.53
CA ARG A 271 -23.86 2.74 -10.23
C ARG A 271 -25.18 3.43 -9.93
N LEU A 272 -25.70 4.23 -10.86
CA LEU A 272 -26.98 4.94 -10.71
C LEU A 272 -28.14 3.98 -10.52
N ASP A 273 -28.17 2.87 -11.25
CA ASP A 273 -29.19 1.84 -11.12
C ASP A 273 -29.19 1.20 -9.72
N GLY A 274 -28.01 1.04 -9.11
CA GLY A 274 -27.89 0.61 -7.70
C GLY A 274 -28.39 1.65 -6.70
N ILE A 275 -28.22 2.95 -6.97
CA ILE A 275 -28.74 4.03 -6.12
C ILE A 275 -30.26 4.10 -6.24
N ILE A 276 -30.78 4.18 -7.47
CA ILE A 276 -32.22 4.24 -7.75
C ILE A 276 -32.96 3.06 -7.12
N ARG A 277 -32.42 1.83 -7.22
CA ARG A 277 -33.03 0.66 -6.58
C ARG A 277 -33.14 0.78 -5.06
N ARG A 278 -32.12 1.36 -4.39
CA ARG A 278 -32.16 1.61 -2.95
C ARG A 278 -33.16 2.70 -2.59
N ASP A 279 -33.16 3.81 -3.34
CA ASP A 279 -34.06 4.93 -3.11
C ASP A 279 -35.53 4.51 -3.28
N VAL A 280 -35.83 3.73 -4.32
CA VAL A 280 -37.18 3.17 -4.55
C VAL A 280 -37.60 2.25 -3.39
N ALA A 281 -36.71 1.36 -2.94
CA ALA A 281 -37.02 0.47 -1.82
C ALA A 281 -37.27 1.24 -0.51
N GLU A 282 -36.51 2.30 -0.24
CA GLU A 282 -36.70 3.13 0.94
C GLU A 282 -37.97 4.00 0.83
N LEU A 283 -38.33 4.50 -0.37
CA LEU A 283 -39.62 5.15 -0.60
C LEU A 283 -40.80 4.22 -0.29
N ASP A 284 -40.71 2.95 -0.70
CA ASP A 284 -41.74 1.95 -0.40
C ASP A 284 -41.82 1.64 1.11
N ARG A 285 -40.67 1.58 1.79
CA ARG A 285 -40.61 1.46 3.25
C ARG A 285 -41.27 2.66 3.95
N LEU A 286 -40.95 3.88 3.54
CA LEU A 286 -41.54 5.12 4.10
C LEU A 286 -43.06 5.16 3.88
N ARG A 287 -43.56 4.71 2.72
CA ARG A 287 -45.00 4.58 2.45
C ARG A 287 -45.67 3.57 3.40
N ALA A 288 -45.02 2.42 3.63
CA ALA A 288 -45.53 1.41 4.56
C ALA A 288 -45.54 1.92 6.00
N GLU A 289 -44.47 2.61 6.42
CA GLU A 289 -44.37 3.22 7.76
C GLU A 289 -45.41 4.32 7.96
N TYR A 290 -45.60 5.18 6.95
CA TYR A 290 -46.67 6.18 6.95
C TYR A 290 -48.03 5.52 7.18
N GLY A 291 -48.35 4.46 6.43
CA GLY A 291 -49.60 3.72 6.59
C GLY A 291 -49.79 3.16 8.00
N ARG A 292 -48.72 2.61 8.60
CA ARG A 292 -48.73 2.10 9.98
C ARG A 292 -49.02 3.20 10.99
N ILE A 293 -48.29 4.33 10.93
CA ILE A 293 -48.44 5.45 11.87
C ILE A 293 -49.79 6.12 11.68
N ALA A 294 -50.25 6.31 10.44
CA ALA A 294 -51.56 6.86 10.14
C ALA A 294 -52.70 6.03 10.77
N GLY A 295 -52.52 4.70 10.86
CA GLY A 295 -53.43 3.77 11.52
C GLY A 295 -53.36 3.73 13.05
N GLU A 296 -52.33 4.31 13.69
CA GLU A 296 -52.20 4.33 15.16
C GLU A 296 -53.38 5.08 15.79
N LYS A 297 -53.96 4.51 16.85
CA LYS A 297 -54.99 5.14 17.69
C LYS A 297 -54.44 5.27 19.10
N PHE A 298 -54.88 6.29 19.83
CA PHE A 298 -54.61 6.39 21.25
C PHE A 298 -55.41 5.30 21.99
N ASP A 299 -54.72 4.45 22.75
CA ASP A 299 -55.27 3.29 23.48
C ASP A 299 -55.07 3.39 25.01
N GLY A 300 -54.77 4.59 25.52
CA GLY A 300 -54.51 4.80 26.94
C GLY A 300 -55.67 4.35 27.83
N GLU A 301 -55.36 3.60 28.89
CA GLU A 301 -56.34 3.23 29.91
C GLU A 301 -56.85 4.50 30.61
N ASN A 302 -58.17 4.68 30.64
CA ASN A 302 -58.80 5.80 31.33
C ASN A 302 -58.83 5.62 32.86
N VAL A 303 -58.12 4.63 33.40
CA VAL A 303 -58.13 4.25 34.81
C VAL A 303 -56.70 4.35 35.35
N CYS A 304 -56.54 5.02 36.47
CA CYS A 304 -55.25 5.18 37.13
C CYS A 304 -54.75 3.81 37.66
N PRO A 305 -53.59 3.30 37.20
CA PRO A 305 -53.09 1.98 37.58
C PRO A 305 -52.66 1.88 39.05
N THR A 306 -52.55 3.00 39.77
CA THR A 306 -52.13 3.07 41.17
C THR A 306 -53.31 3.05 42.15
N CYS A 307 -54.44 3.64 41.78
CA CYS A 307 -55.61 3.78 42.68
C CYS A 307 -56.93 3.25 42.10
N GLY A 308 -56.96 2.82 40.84
CA GLY A 308 -58.15 2.25 40.19
C GLY A 308 -59.28 3.24 39.90
N GLN A 309 -59.04 4.55 40.06
CA GLN A 309 -60.01 5.60 39.74
C GLN A 309 -59.88 6.07 38.29
N ASP A 310 -60.99 6.49 37.70
CA ASP A 310 -60.97 7.12 36.37
C ASP A 310 -60.06 8.35 36.36
N LEU A 311 -59.19 8.46 35.36
CA LEU A 311 -58.32 9.60 35.18
C LEU A 311 -59.18 10.85 34.87
N PRO A 312 -58.80 12.03 35.40
CA PRO A 312 -59.47 13.28 35.06
C PRO A 312 -59.51 13.53 33.55
N GLU A 313 -60.65 14.02 33.06
CA GLU A 313 -60.92 14.17 31.62
C GLU A 313 -59.97 15.16 30.93
N ASP A 314 -59.48 16.16 31.66
CA ASP A 314 -58.44 17.09 31.22
C ASP A 314 -57.08 16.39 30.97
N GLN A 315 -56.74 15.37 31.77
CA GLN A 315 -55.49 14.62 31.61
C GLN A 315 -55.56 13.62 30.45
N ILE A 316 -56.71 12.98 30.24
CA ILE A 316 -56.96 12.09 29.09
C ILE A 316 -56.93 12.91 27.79
N GLN A 317 -57.56 14.10 27.79
CA GLN A 317 -57.53 15.00 26.64
C GLN A 317 -56.10 15.49 26.34
N ALA A 318 -55.34 15.92 27.36
CA ALA A 318 -53.95 16.35 27.18
C ALA A 318 -53.02 15.21 26.70
N ALA A 319 -53.28 13.95 27.09
CA ALA A 319 -52.55 12.80 26.57
C ALA A 319 -52.91 12.48 25.10
N THR A 320 -54.20 12.56 24.77
CA THR A 320 -54.71 12.38 23.40
C THR A 320 -54.15 13.44 22.45
N ASP A 321 -54.14 14.70 22.89
CA ASP A 321 -53.59 15.82 22.12
C ASP A 321 -52.09 15.67 21.91
N ARG A 322 -51.33 15.26 22.94
CA ARG A 322 -49.90 14.95 22.80
C ARG A 322 -49.65 13.80 21.82
N HIS A 323 -50.44 12.72 21.89
CA HIS A 323 -50.34 11.61 20.94
C HIS A 323 -50.63 12.07 19.51
N ASN A 324 -51.67 12.86 19.30
CA ASN A 324 -52.04 13.39 17.98
C ASN A 324 -50.97 14.35 17.44
N GLN A 325 -50.40 15.21 18.28
CA GLN A 325 -49.30 16.11 17.91
C GLN A 325 -48.04 15.33 17.51
N GLU A 326 -47.65 14.31 18.29
CA GLU A 326 -46.48 13.49 17.98
C GLU A 326 -46.70 12.62 16.73
N LYS A 327 -47.90 12.08 16.55
CA LYS A 327 -48.31 11.38 15.32
C LYS A 327 -48.22 12.33 14.12
N ALA A 328 -48.76 13.54 14.22
CA ALA A 328 -48.68 14.54 13.15
C ALA A 328 -47.23 14.89 12.81
N ARG A 329 -46.37 15.10 13.83
CA ARG A 329 -44.93 15.37 13.64
C ARG A 329 -44.23 14.25 12.87
N ARG A 330 -44.43 12.98 13.28
CA ARG A 330 -43.84 11.82 12.61
C ARG A 330 -44.31 11.68 11.16
N LEU A 331 -45.60 11.88 10.89
CA LEU A 331 -46.16 11.84 9.54
C LEU A 331 -45.61 12.98 8.65
N THR A 332 -45.42 14.18 9.21
CA THR A 332 -44.77 15.30 8.49
C THR A 332 -43.33 14.96 8.14
N GLN A 333 -42.55 14.45 9.09
CA GLN A 333 -41.16 14.08 8.86
C GLN A 333 -41.02 13.01 7.76
N ILE A 334 -41.84 11.96 7.80
CA ILE A 334 -41.84 10.91 6.76
C ILE A 334 -42.17 11.50 5.39
N ASN A 335 -43.13 12.43 5.31
CA ASN A 335 -43.49 13.08 4.06
C ASN A 335 -42.37 13.98 3.52
N GLU A 336 -41.69 14.73 4.38
CA GLU A 336 -40.56 15.58 4.00
C GLU A 336 -39.39 14.73 3.48
N THR A 337 -38.97 13.73 4.26
CA THR A 337 -37.92 12.78 3.84
C THR A 337 -38.30 12.05 2.55
N GLY A 338 -39.55 11.61 2.41
CA GLY A 338 -40.03 10.95 1.20
C GLY A 338 -40.03 11.86 -0.02
N LYS A 339 -40.34 13.16 0.13
CA LYS A 339 -40.28 14.14 -0.96
C LYS A 339 -38.84 14.40 -1.41
N GLU A 340 -37.92 14.59 -0.46
CA GLU A 340 -36.49 14.82 -0.75
C GLU A 340 -35.86 13.61 -1.44
N LEU A 341 -36.14 12.41 -0.93
CA LEU A 341 -35.67 11.16 -1.51
C LEU A 341 -36.25 10.94 -2.91
N ARG A 342 -37.54 11.28 -3.12
CA ARG A 342 -38.17 11.20 -4.45
C ARG A 342 -37.52 12.15 -5.45
N ALA A 343 -37.26 13.39 -5.06
CA ALA A 343 -36.59 14.36 -5.92
C ALA A 343 -35.19 13.88 -6.32
N THR A 344 -34.44 13.32 -5.36
CA THR A 344 -33.11 12.74 -5.63
C THR A 344 -33.19 11.53 -6.57
N CYS A 345 -34.15 10.64 -6.36
CA CYS A 345 -34.40 9.49 -7.23
C CYS A 345 -34.73 9.93 -8.67
N ASP A 346 -35.57 10.96 -8.84
CA ASP A 346 -35.95 11.49 -10.15
C ASP A 346 -34.74 12.11 -10.89
N LEU A 347 -33.86 12.83 -10.17
CA LEU A 347 -32.61 13.34 -10.74
C LEU A 347 -31.68 12.22 -11.21
N ASN A 348 -31.49 11.19 -10.38
CA ASN A 348 -30.67 10.03 -10.74
C ASN A 348 -31.26 9.26 -11.94
N GLN A 349 -32.60 9.19 -12.06
CA GLN A 349 -33.28 8.59 -13.21
C GLN A 349 -33.05 9.39 -14.49
N ALA A 350 -33.12 10.73 -14.43
CA ALA A 350 -32.82 11.59 -15.57
C ALA A 350 -31.36 11.46 -16.02
N GLU A 351 -30.40 11.49 -15.08
CA GLU A 351 -28.98 11.30 -15.40
C GLU A 351 -28.70 9.92 -16.02
N LYS A 352 -29.36 8.87 -15.51
CA LYS A 352 -29.28 7.52 -16.08
C LYS A 352 -29.76 7.50 -17.53
N ALA A 353 -30.91 8.12 -17.82
CA ALA A 353 -31.46 8.17 -19.18
C ALA A 353 -30.53 8.91 -20.15
N ASP A 354 -29.91 10.02 -19.72
CA ASP A 354 -28.93 10.76 -20.52
C ASP A 354 -27.69 9.91 -20.86
N LEU A 355 -27.20 9.14 -19.87
CA LEU A 355 -26.09 8.22 -20.08
C LEU A 355 -26.46 7.06 -21.01
N GLU A 356 -27.67 6.51 -20.90
CA GLU A 356 -28.18 5.45 -21.79
C GLU A 356 -28.23 5.95 -23.24
N ALA A 357 -28.75 7.17 -23.46
CA ALA A 357 -28.75 7.80 -24.79
C ALA A 357 -27.31 8.03 -25.32
N ARG A 358 -26.37 8.42 -24.45
CA ARG A 358 -24.95 8.57 -24.83
C ARG A 358 -24.33 7.22 -25.24
N VAL A 359 -24.64 6.14 -24.52
CA VAL A 359 -24.15 4.79 -24.86
C VAL A 359 -24.67 4.35 -26.22
N GLU A 360 -25.95 4.57 -26.52
CA GLU A 360 -26.54 4.27 -27.83
C GLU A 360 -25.87 5.07 -28.95
N LYS A 361 -25.65 6.38 -28.73
CA LYS A 361 -24.95 7.24 -29.68
C LYS A 361 -23.52 6.75 -29.96
N LEU A 362 -22.75 6.46 -28.92
CA LEU A 362 -21.37 5.97 -29.05
C LEU A 362 -21.33 4.59 -29.74
N ALA A 363 -22.33 3.73 -29.50
CA ALA A 363 -22.45 2.45 -30.18
C ALA A 363 -22.71 2.63 -31.68
N ALA A 364 -23.55 3.59 -32.08
CA ALA A 364 -23.78 3.92 -33.48
C ALA A 364 -22.52 4.47 -34.16
N GLU A 365 -21.81 5.39 -33.49
CA GLU A 365 -20.54 5.96 -33.99
C GLU A 365 -19.43 4.90 -34.13
N ALA A 366 -19.34 3.97 -33.19
CA ALA A 366 -18.39 2.85 -33.27
C ALA A 366 -18.67 1.96 -34.49
N LYS A 367 -19.95 1.73 -34.82
CA LYS A 367 -20.33 0.98 -36.02
C LYS A 367 -19.93 1.71 -37.30
N THR A 368 -20.10 3.03 -37.37
CA THR A 368 -19.69 3.82 -38.54
C THR A 368 -18.18 3.84 -38.72
N LEU A 369 -17.43 4.06 -37.62
CA LEU A 369 -15.97 4.05 -37.65
C LEU A 369 -15.41 2.67 -38.03
N GLY A 370 -16.03 1.59 -37.59
CA GLY A 370 -15.64 0.24 -38.00
C GLY A 370 -15.80 0.00 -39.50
N ALA A 371 -16.86 0.53 -40.12
CA ALA A 371 -17.04 0.45 -41.57
C ALA A 371 -15.99 1.30 -42.31
N ASP A 372 -15.62 2.46 -41.78
CA ASP A 372 -14.61 3.33 -42.38
C ASP A 372 -13.19 2.77 -42.22
N LEU A 373 -12.90 2.09 -41.11
CA LEU A 373 -11.67 1.34 -40.91
C LEU A 373 -11.51 0.27 -42.00
N GLN A 374 -12.53 -0.57 -42.19
CA GLN A 374 -12.51 -1.62 -43.20
C GLN A 374 -12.32 -1.05 -44.63
N LYS A 375 -12.99 0.07 -44.94
CA LYS A 375 -12.78 0.77 -46.22
C LYS A 375 -11.34 1.26 -46.36
N ALA A 376 -10.76 1.86 -45.32
CA ALA A 376 -9.40 2.37 -45.35
C ALA A 376 -8.36 1.24 -45.50
N GLU A 377 -8.56 0.09 -44.85
CA GLU A 377 -7.73 -1.11 -44.98
C GLU A 377 -7.79 -1.66 -46.41
N SER A 378 -8.99 -1.77 -46.97
CA SER A 378 -9.17 -2.23 -48.36
C SER A 378 -8.50 -1.28 -49.36
N ALA A 379 -8.61 0.03 -49.14
CA ALA A 379 -7.95 1.04 -49.97
C ALA A 379 -6.42 0.95 -49.90
N LYS A 380 -5.85 0.71 -48.71
CA LYS A 380 -4.40 0.47 -48.53
C LYS A 380 -3.95 -0.75 -49.32
N THR A 381 -4.67 -1.86 -49.19
CA THR A 381 -4.35 -3.12 -49.90
C THR A 381 -4.38 -2.94 -51.41
N VAL A 382 -5.42 -2.28 -51.94
CA VAL A 382 -5.53 -1.99 -53.38
C VAL A 382 -4.40 -1.08 -53.87
N ALA A 383 -4.05 -0.04 -53.11
CA ALA A 383 -2.97 0.88 -53.47
C ALA A 383 -1.60 0.18 -53.51
N LEU A 384 -1.29 -0.65 -52.51
CA LEU A 384 -0.03 -1.41 -52.46
C LEU A 384 0.04 -2.51 -53.53
N GLY A 385 -1.09 -3.16 -53.83
CA GLY A 385 -1.17 -4.13 -54.93
C GLY A 385 -0.79 -3.51 -56.27
N LYS A 386 -1.41 -2.38 -56.63
CA LYS A 386 -1.10 -1.65 -57.87
C LYS A 386 0.37 -1.22 -57.94
N LEU A 387 0.94 -0.74 -56.84
CA LEU A 387 2.35 -0.35 -56.78
C LEU A 387 3.27 -1.55 -57.00
N THR A 388 2.93 -2.70 -56.40
CA THR A 388 3.71 -3.93 -56.53
C THR A 388 3.67 -4.48 -57.94
N ASP A 389 2.51 -4.46 -58.60
CA ASP A 389 2.38 -4.89 -60.00
C ASP A 389 3.18 -3.96 -60.93
N THR A 390 3.08 -2.64 -60.73
CA THR A 390 3.87 -1.66 -61.51
C THR A 390 5.37 -1.85 -61.31
N ALA A 391 5.81 -2.08 -60.07
CA ALA A 391 7.22 -2.34 -59.76
C ALA A 391 7.69 -3.65 -60.41
N ARG A 392 6.86 -4.70 -60.39
CA ARG A 392 7.16 -5.99 -61.02
C ARG A 392 7.37 -5.83 -62.53
N ASP A 393 6.48 -5.11 -63.21
CA ASP A 393 6.55 -4.92 -64.66
C ASP A 393 7.77 -4.09 -65.07
N GLU A 394 8.07 -3.00 -64.36
CA GLU A 394 9.23 -2.14 -64.63
C GLU A 394 10.55 -2.86 -64.33
N VAL A 395 10.63 -3.59 -63.21
CA VAL A 395 11.81 -4.41 -62.84
C VAL A 395 12.01 -5.55 -63.83
N ALA A 396 10.94 -6.27 -64.22
CA ALA A 396 11.03 -7.38 -65.16
C ALA A 396 11.54 -6.93 -66.54
N LYS A 397 11.14 -5.73 -66.99
CA LYS A 397 11.62 -5.16 -68.24
C LYS A 397 13.13 -4.89 -68.21
N ILE A 398 13.62 -4.23 -67.16
CA ILE A 398 15.05 -3.93 -67.01
C ILE A 398 15.86 -5.22 -66.79
N GLN A 399 15.31 -6.19 -66.07
CA GLN A 399 15.93 -7.52 -65.90
C GLN A 399 16.03 -8.28 -67.23
N ALA A 400 15.04 -8.19 -68.10
CA ALA A 400 15.10 -8.77 -69.44
C ALA A 400 16.16 -8.09 -70.32
N GLU A 401 16.32 -6.76 -70.21
CA GLU A 401 17.39 -6.01 -70.88
C GLU A 401 18.78 -6.44 -70.37
N ILE A 402 18.95 -6.59 -69.04
CA ILE A 402 20.19 -7.11 -68.44
C ILE A 402 20.47 -8.54 -68.90
N ALA A 403 19.44 -9.41 -68.96
CA ALA A 403 19.58 -10.79 -69.42
C ALA A 403 20.00 -10.87 -70.90
N ALA A 404 19.49 -9.98 -71.76
CA ALA A 404 19.90 -9.89 -73.15
C ALA A 404 21.37 -9.41 -73.30
N ILE A 405 21.82 -8.49 -72.44
CA ILE A 405 23.22 -8.05 -72.38
C ILE A 405 24.12 -9.19 -71.88
N LEU A 406 23.69 -9.93 -70.84
CA LEU A 406 24.40 -11.10 -70.32
C LEU A 406 24.54 -12.21 -71.38
N ALA A 407 23.49 -12.50 -72.15
CA ALA A 407 23.57 -13.47 -73.24
C ALA A 407 24.58 -13.05 -74.34
N ARG A 408 24.75 -11.74 -74.58
CA ARG A 408 25.79 -11.19 -75.47
C ARG A 408 27.19 -11.26 -74.84
N MET A 409 27.28 -11.33 -73.52
CA MET A 409 28.53 -11.49 -72.76
C MET A 409 28.93 -12.97 -72.59
N ASP A 410 27.98 -13.90 -72.55
CA ASP A 410 28.24 -15.35 -72.43
C ASP A 410 28.90 -15.95 -73.70
N ASP A 411 28.77 -15.28 -74.86
CA ASP A 411 29.50 -15.62 -76.09
C ASP A 411 30.98 -15.20 -76.06
N TYR A 412 31.42 -14.54 -74.98
CA TYR A 412 32.81 -14.11 -74.76
C TYR A 412 33.51 -15.09 -73.81
N THR A 413 34.55 -15.77 -74.29
CA THR A 413 35.32 -16.71 -73.46
C THR A 413 36.05 -15.96 -72.33
N GLU A 414 35.63 -16.20 -71.09
CA GLU A 414 36.20 -15.64 -69.86
C GLU A 414 37.71 -15.90 -69.74
N THR A 415 38.45 -14.84 -69.41
CA THR A 415 39.76 -14.92 -68.80
C THR A 415 39.62 -15.27 -67.32
N ASP A 416 40.32 -16.31 -66.88
CA ASP A 416 40.28 -16.87 -65.53
C ASP A 416 40.72 -15.85 -64.44
N THR A 417 39.75 -15.37 -63.63
CA THR A 417 39.96 -14.44 -62.49
C THR A 417 39.87 -15.13 -61.12
N THR A 418 39.73 -16.46 -61.08
CA THR A 418 39.43 -17.23 -59.85
C THR A 418 40.40 -16.97 -58.69
N GLY A 419 41.67 -16.72 -59.00
CA GLY A 419 42.69 -16.39 -57.98
C GLY A 419 42.48 -15.04 -57.29
N LEU A 420 42.12 -13.99 -58.03
CA LEU A 420 41.92 -12.64 -57.48
C LEU A 420 40.64 -12.56 -56.64
N GLU A 421 39.62 -13.33 -57.01
CA GLU A 421 38.36 -13.42 -56.28
C GLU A 421 38.52 -14.12 -54.92
N ALA A 422 39.31 -15.19 -54.87
CA ALA A 422 39.66 -15.87 -53.62
C ALA A 422 40.43 -14.94 -52.67
N GLU A 423 41.34 -14.12 -53.20
CA GLU A 423 42.16 -13.19 -52.43
C GLU A 423 41.31 -12.02 -51.88
N LYS A 424 40.33 -11.53 -52.66
CA LYS A 424 39.36 -10.53 -52.21
C LYS A 424 38.46 -11.05 -51.09
N LEU A 425 37.95 -12.28 -51.23
CA LEU A 425 37.12 -12.94 -50.19
C LEU A 425 37.88 -13.10 -48.87
N ALA A 426 39.18 -13.41 -48.92
CA ALA A 426 40.03 -13.50 -47.73
C ALA A 426 40.17 -12.15 -47.01
N GLN A 427 40.23 -11.04 -47.75
CA GLN A 427 40.26 -9.69 -47.16
C GLN A 427 38.90 -9.26 -46.59
N GLU A 428 37.80 -9.61 -47.24
CA GLU A 428 36.43 -9.36 -46.74
C GLU A 428 36.15 -10.12 -45.43
N THR A 429 36.66 -11.35 -45.32
CA THR A 429 36.57 -12.15 -44.08
C THR A 429 37.28 -11.45 -42.91
N LYS A 430 38.49 -10.92 -43.13
CA LYS A 430 39.23 -10.15 -42.11
C LYS A 430 38.49 -8.87 -41.69
N LEU A 431 37.83 -8.20 -42.63
CA LEU A 431 37.03 -7.01 -42.31
C LEU A 431 35.83 -7.36 -41.42
N ALA A 432 35.14 -8.48 -41.71
CA ALA A 432 34.01 -8.96 -40.92
C ALA A 432 34.42 -9.31 -39.48
N GLU A 433 35.59 -9.91 -39.28
CA GLU A 433 36.15 -10.19 -37.94
C GLU A 433 36.40 -8.90 -37.13
N ILE A 434 36.92 -7.85 -37.77
CA ILE A 434 37.14 -6.54 -37.12
C ILE A 434 35.80 -5.87 -36.75
N GLU A 435 34.80 -5.94 -37.63
CA GLU A 435 33.46 -5.40 -37.34
C GLU A 435 32.77 -6.15 -36.20
N ALA A 436 32.91 -7.48 -36.15
CA ALA A 436 32.43 -8.30 -35.04
C ALA A 436 33.11 -7.91 -33.73
N ALA A 437 34.44 -7.77 -33.70
CA ALA A 437 35.18 -7.31 -32.54
C ALA A 437 34.77 -5.90 -32.09
N ARG A 438 34.48 -4.98 -33.03
CA ARG A 438 33.98 -3.63 -32.72
C ARG A 438 32.61 -3.69 -32.04
N LYS A 439 31.67 -4.49 -32.55
CA LYS A 439 30.35 -4.69 -31.92
C LYS A 439 30.48 -5.27 -30.51
N THR A 440 31.38 -6.23 -30.32
CA THR A 440 31.67 -6.79 -29.00
C THR A 440 32.25 -5.75 -28.04
N ARG A 441 33.15 -4.86 -28.49
CA ARG A 441 33.68 -3.75 -27.67
C ARG A 441 32.59 -2.76 -27.26
N ILE A 442 31.67 -2.42 -28.15
CA ILE A 442 30.51 -1.58 -27.82
C ILE A 442 29.69 -2.26 -26.72
N ARG A 443 29.42 -3.57 -26.86
CA ARG A 443 28.69 -4.34 -25.85
C ARG A 443 29.38 -4.35 -24.49
N ILE A 444 30.71 -4.40 -24.44
CA ILE A 444 31.48 -4.31 -23.19
C ILE A 444 31.29 -2.94 -22.54
N ILE A 445 31.34 -1.85 -23.31
CA ILE A 445 31.10 -0.49 -22.79
C ILE A 445 29.68 -0.39 -22.20
N GLU A 446 28.66 -0.89 -22.91
CA GLU A 446 27.28 -0.92 -22.41
C GLU A 446 27.16 -1.68 -21.08
N LEU A 447 27.85 -2.83 -20.97
CA LEU A 447 27.85 -3.63 -19.74
C LEU A 447 28.57 -2.91 -18.59
N SER A 448 29.66 -2.20 -18.85
CA SER A 448 30.35 -1.38 -17.84
C SER A 448 29.50 -0.18 -17.38
N ASP A 449 28.77 0.45 -18.29
CA ASP A 449 27.82 1.51 -17.93
C ASP A 449 26.63 0.95 -17.11
N GLU A 450 26.13 -0.24 -17.47
CA GLU A 450 25.12 -0.97 -16.70
C GLU A 450 25.61 -1.26 -15.28
N GLU A 451 26.83 -1.78 -15.11
CA GLU A 451 27.45 -2.05 -13.81
C GLU A 451 27.51 -0.79 -12.94
N LYS A 452 27.98 0.34 -13.50
CA LYS A 452 28.07 1.61 -12.77
C LYS A 452 26.70 2.12 -12.31
N ASN A 453 25.69 2.03 -13.18
CA ASN A 453 24.32 2.46 -12.84
C ASN A 453 23.70 1.56 -11.75
N LEU A 454 23.89 0.25 -11.87
CA LEU A 454 23.41 -0.72 -10.89
C LEU A 454 24.09 -0.54 -9.52
N ALA A 455 25.38 -0.23 -9.48
CA ALA A 455 26.09 0.08 -8.25
C ALA A 455 25.52 1.34 -7.55
N GLY A 456 25.21 2.39 -8.32
CA GLY A 456 24.54 3.59 -7.80
C GLY A 456 23.13 3.33 -7.29
N GLU A 457 22.34 2.52 -8.01
CA GLU A 457 21.00 2.09 -7.53
C GLU A 457 21.10 1.27 -6.24
N TYR A 458 22.11 0.41 -6.12
CA TYR A 458 22.36 -0.39 -4.92
C TYR A 458 22.69 0.49 -3.71
N GLU A 459 23.55 1.48 -3.87
CA GLU A 459 23.93 2.42 -2.81
C GLU A 459 22.72 3.23 -2.29
N GLU A 460 21.85 3.69 -3.19
CA GLU A 460 20.62 4.38 -2.80
C GLU A 460 19.66 3.45 -2.03
N LEU A 461 19.54 2.18 -2.44
CA LEU A 461 18.74 1.19 -1.71
C LEU A 461 19.34 0.84 -0.32
N GLU A 462 20.66 0.90 -0.16
CA GLU A 462 21.31 0.81 1.16
C GLU A 462 20.96 2.01 2.03
N ARG A 463 21.01 3.23 1.49
CA ARG A 463 20.58 4.44 2.19
C ARG A 463 19.13 4.33 2.67
N GLN A 464 18.22 3.83 1.82
CA GLN A 464 16.82 3.60 2.21
C GLN A 464 16.70 2.57 3.33
N THR A 465 17.49 1.48 3.29
CA THR A 465 17.53 0.48 4.36
C THR A 465 17.93 1.10 5.69
N PHE A 466 19.00 1.90 5.69
CA PHE A 466 19.48 2.64 6.86
C PHE A 466 18.40 3.57 7.44
N LEU A 467 17.72 4.34 6.60
CA LEU A 467 16.65 5.25 7.05
C LEU A 467 15.48 4.50 7.69
N MET A 468 15.06 3.37 7.13
CA MET A 468 14.01 2.54 7.71
C MET A 468 14.41 1.94 9.07
N GLU A 469 15.66 1.49 9.22
CA GLU A 469 16.17 0.98 10.50
C GLU A 469 16.22 2.09 11.56
N ARG A 470 16.72 3.26 11.16
CA ARG A 470 16.80 4.44 12.03
C ARG A 470 15.43 4.94 12.47
N PHE A 471 14.43 4.89 11.58
CA PHE A 471 13.05 5.19 11.92
C PHE A 471 12.51 4.28 13.03
N ILE A 472 12.78 2.98 12.97
CA ILE A 472 12.31 2.04 14.01
C ILE A 472 13.01 2.32 15.34
N VAL A 473 14.32 2.57 15.32
CA VAL A 473 15.09 2.95 16.52
C VAL A 473 14.52 4.23 17.14
N ALA A 474 14.25 5.26 16.32
CA ALA A 474 13.68 6.53 16.78
C ALA A 474 12.27 6.33 17.36
N LYS A 475 11.41 5.55 16.69
CA LYS A 475 10.04 5.25 17.15
C LYS A 475 10.03 4.57 18.51
N VAL A 476 10.89 3.56 18.65
CA VAL A 476 11.11 2.83 19.89
C VAL A 476 11.62 3.76 21.00
N GLY A 477 12.59 4.62 20.70
CA GLY A 477 13.15 5.58 21.65
C GLY A 477 12.12 6.59 22.14
N LEU A 478 11.28 7.13 21.25
CA LEU A 478 10.19 8.03 21.62
C LEU A 478 9.15 7.35 22.49
N LEU A 479 8.76 6.12 22.14
CA LEU A 479 7.79 5.36 22.93
C LEU A 479 8.32 5.08 24.34
N GLU A 480 9.59 4.70 24.46
CA GLU A 480 10.26 4.52 25.75
C GLU A 480 10.32 5.84 26.54
N SER A 481 10.66 6.96 25.89
CA SER A 481 10.67 8.29 26.51
C SER A 481 9.28 8.71 27.01
N LYS A 482 8.24 8.49 26.21
CA LYS A 482 6.84 8.81 26.52
C LYS A 482 6.36 8.04 27.74
N ILE A 483 6.67 6.74 27.82
CA ILE A 483 6.38 5.91 29.00
C ILE A 483 7.12 6.47 30.21
N ASN A 484 8.44 6.64 30.10
CA ASN A 484 9.27 7.06 31.22
C ASN A 484 8.95 8.47 31.75
N SER A 485 8.36 9.34 30.93
CA SER A 485 7.92 10.68 31.34
C SER A 485 6.77 10.67 32.36
N ARG A 486 6.06 9.54 32.51
CA ARG A 486 4.95 9.38 33.45
C ARG A 486 5.39 9.01 34.87
N PHE A 487 6.62 8.51 35.04
CA PHE A 487 7.10 7.93 36.29
C PHE A 487 8.17 8.83 36.91
N GLU A 488 8.06 9.08 38.20
CA GLU A 488 9.02 9.94 38.90
C GLU A 488 10.33 9.21 39.17
N LEU A 489 10.26 7.93 39.52
CA LEU A 489 11.40 7.09 39.90
C LEU A 489 11.67 6.00 38.86
N ALA A 490 10.65 5.23 38.49
CA ALA A 490 10.79 4.06 37.63
C ALA A 490 11.22 4.46 36.22
N ARG A 491 12.15 3.69 35.65
CA ARG A 491 12.50 3.73 34.23
C ARG A 491 12.30 2.35 33.63
N PHE A 492 11.74 2.30 32.43
CA PHE A 492 11.47 1.07 31.72
C PHE A 492 12.33 1.05 30.47
N LYS A 493 13.13 -0.01 30.34
CA LYS A 493 13.74 -0.40 29.08
C LYS A 493 12.76 -1.28 28.35
N MET A 494 12.25 -0.79 27.22
CA MET A 494 11.17 -1.43 26.47
C MET A 494 11.70 -2.25 25.28
N PHE A 495 12.96 -2.02 24.90
CA PHE A 495 13.57 -2.69 23.75
C PHE A 495 15.09 -2.88 23.95
N GLU A 496 15.64 -3.89 23.28
CA GLU A 496 17.09 -4.11 23.19
C GLU A 496 17.55 -4.04 21.74
N VAL A 497 18.58 -3.24 21.49
CA VAL A 497 19.30 -3.25 20.23
C VAL A 497 20.28 -4.43 20.26
N GLN A 498 20.05 -5.39 19.38
CA GLN A 498 20.88 -6.57 19.20
C GLN A 498 22.17 -6.19 18.44
N ILE A 499 23.19 -7.04 18.54
CA ILE A 499 24.51 -6.84 17.91
C ILE A 499 24.40 -6.72 16.38
N ASN A 500 23.38 -7.34 15.78
CA ASN A 500 23.08 -7.28 14.36
C ASN A 500 22.23 -6.06 13.94
N GLY A 501 21.97 -5.11 14.84
CA GLY A 501 21.09 -3.96 14.58
C GLY A 501 19.60 -4.25 14.64
N GLY A 502 19.21 -5.51 14.91
CA GLY A 502 17.82 -5.88 15.15
C GLY A 502 17.32 -5.33 16.49
N ILE A 503 16.01 -5.11 16.61
CA ILE A 503 15.38 -4.70 17.87
C ILE A 503 14.55 -5.86 18.40
N SER A 504 14.80 -6.25 19.65
CA SER A 504 13.92 -7.18 20.38
C SER A 504 13.14 -6.45 21.45
N GLU A 505 11.86 -6.78 21.56
CA GLU A 505 11.01 -6.29 22.64
C GLU A 505 11.46 -6.84 23.99
N CYS A 506 11.45 -5.99 25.01
CA CYS A 506 11.64 -6.39 26.40
C CYS A 506 10.80 -5.48 27.33
N CYS A 507 10.90 -5.71 28.62
CA CYS A 507 10.36 -4.81 29.63
C CYS A 507 11.13 -5.01 30.93
N THR A 508 12.15 -4.19 31.13
CA THR A 508 12.99 -4.22 32.33
C THR A 508 12.81 -2.93 33.11
N THR A 509 12.36 -3.06 34.35
CA THR A 509 12.25 -1.95 35.30
C THR A 509 13.64 -1.62 35.86
N LEU A 510 14.00 -0.36 35.82
CA LEU A 510 15.28 0.21 36.20
C LEU A 510 15.05 1.37 37.16
N PHE A 511 15.96 1.55 38.10
CA PHE A 511 16.05 2.75 38.91
C PHE A 511 17.52 3.17 39.00
N ASN A 512 17.82 4.42 38.62
CA ASN A 512 19.20 4.92 38.49
C ASN A 512 20.11 3.99 37.66
N GLY A 513 19.56 3.37 36.61
CA GLY A 513 20.28 2.45 35.73
C GLY A 513 20.46 1.03 36.27
N VAL A 514 19.98 0.73 37.48
CA VAL A 514 20.09 -0.59 38.10
C VAL A 514 18.78 -1.37 37.92
N PRO A 515 18.79 -2.63 37.46
CA PRO A 515 17.58 -3.43 37.28
C PRO A 515 16.94 -3.86 38.60
N TRP A 516 15.61 -3.83 38.61
CA TRP A 516 14.76 -4.35 39.68
C TRP A 516 14.89 -5.89 39.78
N GLY A 517 15.08 -6.42 40.98
CA GLY A 517 15.21 -7.86 41.26
C GLY A 517 16.62 -8.45 41.10
N SER A 518 17.56 -7.74 40.45
CA SER A 518 18.93 -8.25 40.24
C SER A 518 20.04 -7.34 40.77
N GLY A 519 19.70 -6.20 41.37
CA GLY A 519 20.71 -5.26 41.88
C GLY A 519 20.19 -4.10 42.75
N LEU A 520 18.88 -3.85 42.79
CA LEU A 520 18.29 -2.86 43.69
C LEU A 520 18.18 -3.38 45.12
N ASN A 521 18.30 -2.48 46.09
CA ASN A 521 18.01 -2.83 47.49
C ASN A 521 16.49 -2.83 47.72
N THR A 522 16.02 -3.56 48.75
CA THR A 522 14.59 -3.74 49.03
C THR A 522 13.85 -2.42 49.21
N GLY A 523 14.46 -1.43 49.87
CA GLY A 523 13.84 -0.13 50.07
C GLY A 523 13.60 0.64 48.75
N ALA A 524 14.57 0.61 47.84
CA ALA A 524 14.45 1.18 46.50
C ALA A 524 13.44 0.41 45.65
N GLU A 525 13.39 -0.92 45.77
CA GLU A 525 12.40 -1.74 45.07
C GLU A 525 10.96 -1.40 45.50
N ILE A 526 10.75 -1.17 46.80
CA ILE A 526 9.46 -0.74 47.34
C ILE A 526 9.10 0.66 46.81
N ASN A 527 10.00 1.63 46.88
CA ASN A 527 9.73 3.00 46.41
C ASN A 527 9.47 3.07 44.90
N VAL A 528 10.22 2.32 44.10
CA VAL A 528 9.94 2.18 42.65
C VAL A 528 8.57 1.54 42.43
N GLY A 529 8.22 0.52 43.22
CA GLY A 529 6.90 -0.07 43.21
C GLY A 529 5.78 0.92 43.53
N LEU A 530 5.97 1.77 44.52
CA LEU A 530 5.00 2.80 44.93
C LEU A 530 4.81 3.88 43.86
N ASP A 531 5.87 4.31 43.17
CA ASP A 531 5.78 5.20 42.00
C ASP A 531 4.96 4.58 40.87
N ILE A 532 5.17 3.29 40.60
CA ILE A 532 4.38 2.56 39.60
C ILE A 532 2.90 2.50 40.01
N VAL A 533 2.62 2.15 41.27
CA VAL A 533 1.25 2.08 41.81
C VAL A 533 0.57 3.43 41.74
N LYS A 534 1.25 4.52 42.11
CA LYS A 534 0.73 5.89 42.02
C LYS A 534 0.35 6.23 40.58
N THR A 535 1.26 6.03 39.64
CA THR A 535 1.05 6.33 38.23
C THR A 535 -0.11 5.51 37.65
N LEU A 536 -0.21 4.22 37.98
CA LEU A 536 -1.32 3.37 37.55
C LEU A 536 -2.64 3.77 38.22
N SER A 537 -2.62 4.16 39.49
CA SER A 537 -3.82 4.62 40.22
C SER A 537 -4.40 5.88 39.57
N GLU A 538 -3.53 6.81 39.15
CA GLU A 538 -3.91 8.00 38.40
C GLU A 538 -4.50 7.65 37.03
N HIS A 539 -3.88 6.71 36.30
CA HIS A 539 -4.37 6.26 35.00
C HIS A 539 -5.76 5.61 35.06
N TYR A 540 -5.97 4.68 36.00
CA TYR A 540 -7.26 4.00 36.16
C TYR A 540 -8.31 4.84 36.90
N GLY A 541 -7.91 5.96 37.50
CA GLY A 541 -8.80 6.81 38.29
C GLY A 541 -9.30 6.14 39.59
N VAL A 542 -8.54 5.16 40.11
CA VAL A 542 -8.90 4.41 41.32
C VAL A 542 -7.86 4.63 42.40
N LYS A 543 -8.32 5.01 43.60
CA LYS A 543 -7.49 5.06 44.80
C LYS A 543 -7.80 3.86 45.69
N ALA A 544 -6.82 2.98 45.87
CA ALA A 544 -6.91 1.83 46.77
C ALA A 544 -5.91 1.95 47.92
N PRO A 545 -6.17 1.36 49.09
CA PRO A 545 -5.16 1.25 50.15
C PRO A 545 -4.00 0.34 49.70
N ILE A 546 -2.77 0.80 49.92
CA ILE A 546 -1.57 0.06 49.51
C ILE A 546 -0.97 -0.64 50.72
N PHE A 547 -0.75 -1.95 50.60
CA PHE A 547 -0.05 -2.73 51.61
C PHE A 547 1.44 -2.74 51.31
N ILE A 548 2.22 -2.21 52.23
CA ILE A 548 3.69 -2.18 52.16
C ILE A 548 4.20 -3.23 53.13
N ASP A 549 4.59 -4.37 52.57
CA ASP A 549 5.27 -5.42 53.32
C ASP A 549 6.76 -5.10 53.47
N HIS A 550 7.38 -5.58 54.55
CA HIS A 550 8.76 -5.25 54.92
C HIS A 550 9.01 -3.73 55.02
N ALA A 551 8.06 -2.98 55.58
CA ALA A 551 8.14 -1.52 55.66
C ALA A 551 9.35 -1.04 56.50
N GLU A 552 9.89 -1.88 57.38
CA GLU A 552 11.13 -1.62 58.12
C GLU A 552 12.38 -1.47 57.24
N SER A 553 12.33 -1.94 55.98
CA SER A 553 13.43 -1.84 55.03
C SER A 553 13.51 -0.48 54.29
N VAL A 554 12.53 0.40 54.52
CA VAL A 554 12.41 1.70 53.84
C VAL A 554 12.58 2.83 54.85
N THR A 555 13.61 3.67 54.67
CA THR A 555 13.82 4.85 55.55
C THR A 555 12.87 5.99 55.23
N GLU A 556 12.67 6.27 53.94
CA GLU A 556 11.75 7.31 53.45
C GLU A 556 10.83 6.67 52.41
N ILE A 557 9.55 6.54 52.75
CA ILE A 557 8.54 5.92 51.91
C ILE A 557 8.03 6.96 50.91
N TYR A 558 8.14 6.64 49.62
CA TYR A 558 7.57 7.44 48.55
C TYR A 558 6.05 7.59 48.74
N ASP A 559 5.52 8.81 48.69
CA ASP A 559 4.08 9.08 48.89
C ASP A 559 3.26 8.70 47.65
N PRO A 560 2.42 7.66 47.72
CA PRO A 560 1.60 7.26 46.58
C PRO A 560 0.28 8.04 46.46
N GLY A 561 0.00 9.01 47.34
CA GLY A 561 -1.20 9.85 47.29
C GLY A 561 -2.51 9.14 47.67
N THR A 562 -2.39 8.00 48.37
CA THR A 562 -3.48 7.16 48.89
C THR A 562 -3.10 6.57 50.25
N GLN A 563 -4.06 5.95 50.94
CA GLN A 563 -3.81 5.30 52.23
C GLN A 563 -2.73 4.22 52.07
N THR A 564 -1.75 4.23 52.97
CA THR A 564 -0.75 3.16 53.08
C THR A 564 -0.96 2.37 54.37
N ILE A 565 -0.80 1.06 54.30
CA ILE A 565 -0.84 0.14 55.43
C ILE A 565 0.54 -0.52 55.49
N LYS A 566 1.32 -0.14 56.49
CA LYS A 566 2.68 -0.62 56.67
C LYS A 566 2.67 -1.87 57.54
N LEU A 567 3.32 -2.93 57.06
CA LEU A 567 3.53 -4.14 57.82
C LEU A 567 4.96 -4.13 58.34
N HIS A 568 5.09 -4.21 59.66
CA HIS A 568 6.36 -4.26 60.37
C HIS A 568 6.50 -5.60 61.08
N VAL A 569 7.67 -6.21 60.96
CA VAL A 569 8.03 -7.39 61.76
C VAL A 569 8.69 -6.94 63.06
N ASP A 570 8.07 -7.27 64.19
CA ASP A 570 8.60 -7.02 65.53
C ASP A 570 8.58 -8.31 66.36
N GLU A 571 9.76 -8.73 66.83
CA GLU A 571 9.91 -9.93 67.66
C GLU A 571 9.12 -9.85 68.98
N ALA A 572 8.94 -8.63 69.52
CA ALA A 572 8.19 -8.40 70.74
C ALA A 572 6.67 -8.57 70.55
N CYS A 573 6.16 -8.36 69.34
CA CYS A 573 4.74 -8.49 69.02
C CYS A 573 4.36 -9.96 68.75
N LYS A 574 3.86 -10.66 69.78
CA LYS A 574 3.43 -12.07 69.65
C LYS A 574 2.07 -12.27 68.97
N GLN A 575 1.30 -11.20 68.79
CA GLN A 575 0.01 -11.19 68.11
C GLN A 575 -0.05 -9.98 67.15
N LEU A 576 -0.92 -10.05 66.14
CA LEU A 576 -1.12 -8.94 65.20
C LEU A 576 -1.73 -7.75 65.95
N GLU A 577 -0.99 -6.65 65.98
CA GLU A 577 -1.43 -5.36 66.50
C GLU A 577 -1.66 -4.38 65.36
N VAL A 578 -2.73 -3.58 65.44
CA VAL A 578 -3.05 -2.54 64.45
C VAL A 578 -2.93 -1.19 65.15
N VAL A 579 -1.96 -0.40 64.71
CA VAL A 579 -1.74 0.96 65.19
C VAL A 579 -2.19 1.92 64.09
N ASN A 580 -2.98 2.94 64.44
CA ASN A 580 -3.37 4.00 63.52
C ASN A 580 -2.51 5.23 63.81
N ASP A 581 -1.72 5.63 62.82
CA ASP A 581 -0.88 6.84 62.87
C ASP A 581 -1.63 8.08 62.36
#